data_AF-J5MAI7-F1
#
_entry.id   AF-J5MAI7-F1
#
_cell.length_a   1.000
_cell.length_b   1.000
_cell.length_c   1.000
_cell.angle_alpha   90.00
_cell.angle_beta   90.00
_cell.angle_gamma   90.00
#
_symmetry.space_group_name_H-M   'P 1'
#
loop_
_entity.id
_entity.type
_entity.pdbx_description
1 polymer ?
#
loop_
_entity_poly.entity_id
_entity_poly.type
_entity_poly.pdbx_seq_one_letter_code
_entity_poly.pdbx_strand_id
1 'polypeptide(L)'
;MPVPAAARHGSHILEKAADPALENNQRYLISSYSAHTRSTIGLALVRRGSERHGEEVQIWNGLRGEFMRGRVCNRNFFDPDNTKLNV
;
A
#
# COMPACT_ATOMS: atom_id res chain seq x y z
N MET A 1 -2.38 12.32 -21.21
CA MET A 1 -1.86 12.35 -19.83
C MET A 1 -1.62 10.90 -19.40
N PRO A 2 -0.41 10.49 -19.01
CA PRO A 2 -0.18 9.14 -18.50
C PRO A 2 -1.00 8.96 -17.21
N VAL A 3 -1.69 7.83 -17.09
CA VAL A 3 -2.38 7.46 -15.84
C VAL A 3 -1.30 7.21 -14.80
N PRO A 4 -1.35 7.84 -13.61
CA PRO A 4 -0.38 7.55 -12.57
C PRO A 4 -0.40 6.06 -12.27
N ALA A 5 0.78 5.45 -12.13
CA ALA A 5 0.90 4.05 -11.79
C ALA A 5 0.10 3.80 -10.49
N ALA A 6 -0.92 2.95 -10.59
CA ALA A 6 -1.76 2.57 -9.47
C ALA A 6 -1.38 1.17 -9.01
N ALA A 7 -1.27 0.97 -7.71
CA ALA A 7 -1.25 -0.37 -7.12
C ALA A 7 -2.42 -1.17 -7.70
N ARG A 8 -2.13 -2.26 -8.41
CA ARG A 8 -3.14 -3.15 -8.99
C ARG A 8 -3.26 -4.41 -8.14
N HIS A 9 -4.40 -5.10 -8.26
CA HIS A 9 -4.57 -6.43 -7.70
C HIS A 9 -3.41 -7.35 -8.08
N GLY A 10 -2.94 -8.14 -7.11
CA GLY A 10 -1.81 -9.05 -7.29
C GLY A 10 -0.43 -8.38 -7.19
N SER A 11 -0.35 -7.11 -6.79
CA SER A 11 0.95 -6.50 -6.46
C SER A 11 1.45 -6.99 -5.10
N HIS A 12 2.77 -7.04 -4.95
CA HIS A 12 3.48 -7.46 -3.75
C HIS A 12 4.12 -6.25 -3.06
N ILE A 13 4.25 -6.31 -1.73
CA ILE A 13 4.97 -5.30 -0.96
C ILE A 13 6.38 -5.82 -0.69
N LEU A 14 7.38 -5.00 -0.99
CA LEU A 14 8.79 -5.25 -0.75
C LEU A 14 9.33 -4.19 0.21
N GLU A 15 10.39 -4.53 0.94
CA GLU A 15 11.18 -3.52 1.66
C GLU A 15 11.82 -2.54 0.66
N LYS A 16 12.19 -1.36 1.16
CA LYS A 16 12.77 -0.32 0.32
C LYS A 16 14.03 -0.85 -0.39
N ALA A 17 14.02 -0.80 -1.72
CA ALA A 17 15.11 -1.28 -2.59
C ALA A 17 15.44 -2.78 -2.47
N ALA A 18 14.54 -3.59 -1.93
CA ALA A 18 14.72 -5.04 -1.90
C ALA A 18 14.55 -5.65 -3.30
N ASP A 19 15.38 -6.65 -3.62
CA ASP A 19 15.20 -7.44 -4.84
C ASP A 19 13.85 -8.16 -4.82
N PRO A 20 13.16 -8.26 -5.99
CA PRO A 20 11.90 -8.96 -6.14
C PRO A 20 12.09 -10.48 -6.06
N ALA A 21 12.48 -10.97 -4.87
CA ALA A 21 12.63 -12.38 -4.53
C ALA A 21 11.44 -12.87 -3.71
N LEU A 22 11.15 -14.18 -3.79
CA LEU A 22 10.04 -14.80 -3.04
C LEU A 22 10.17 -14.59 -1.53
N GLU A 23 11.40 -14.55 -1.03
CA GLU A 23 11.73 -14.34 0.39
C GLU A 23 11.45 -12.91 0.87
N ASN A 24 11.51 -11.93 -0.03
CA ASN A 24 11.27 -10.51 0.27
C ASN A 24 9.79 -10.11 0.10
N ASN A 25 8.94 -11.03 -0.36
CA ASN A 25 7.53 -10.76 -0.62
C ASN A 25 6.72 -10.67 0.69
N GLN A 26 6.28 -9.45 1.01
CA GLN A 26 5.25 -9.20 2.01
C GLN A 26 3.87 -9.25 1.32
N ARG A 27 2.95 -10.01 1.91
CA ARG A 27 1.81 -10.62 1.19
C ARG A 27 0.68 -9.65 0.83
N TYR A 28 0.00 -10.02 -0.27
CA TYR A 28 -1.28 -9.60 -0.86
C TYR A 28 -1.70 -8.14 -0.65
N LEU A 29 -1.63 -7.35 -1.72
CA LEU A 29 -2.19 -6.01 -1.78
C LEU A 29 -3.59 -6.03 -2.43
N ILE A 30 -4.61 -5.59 -1.69
CA ILE A 30 -5.92 -5.22 -2.26
C ILE A 30 -5.96 -3.70 -2.30
N SER A 31 -6.06 -3.12 -3.49
CA SER A 31 -6.00 -1.67 -3.69
C SER A 31 -7.30 -1.10 -4.24
N SER A 32 -7.59 0.14 -3.89
CA SER A 32 -8.74 0.91 -4.39
C SER A 32 -8.41 2.40 -4.34
N TYR A 33 -9.08 3.19 -5.16
CA TYR A 33 -8.94 4.65 -5.11
C TYR A 33 -9.88 5.22 -4.03
N SER A 34 -9.34 6.04 -3.14
CA SER A 34 -10.11 6.76 -2.12
C SER A 34 -10.33 8.20 -2.56
N ALA A 35 -11.59 8.59 -2.76
CA ALA A 35 -11.95 9.97 -3.07
C ALA A 35 -11.66 10.93 -1.90
N HIS A 36 -11.71 10.42 -0.66
CA HIS A 36 -11.45 11.20 0.55
C HIS A 36 -9.98 11.60 0.67
N THR A 37 -9.05 10.70 0.32
CA THR A 37 -7.61 10.97 0.37
C THR A 37 -7.02 11.35 -0.99
N ARG A 38 -7.85 11.32 -2.05
CA ARG A 38 -7.46 11.55 -3.46
C ARG A 38 -6.23 10.74 -3.88
N SER A 39 -6.18 9.48 -3.41
CA SER A 39 -5.03 8.60 -3.61
C SER A 39 -5.47 7.14 -3.74
N THR A 40 -4.64 6.33 -4.39
CA THR A 40 -4.77 4.87 -4.34
C THR A 40 -4.31 4.39 -2.97
N ILE A 41 -5.21 3.76 -2.24
CA ILE A 41 -4.94 3.09 -0.98
C ILE A 41 -4.88 1.59 -1.21
N GLY A 42 -4.22 0.87 -0.32
CA GLY A 42 -4.30 -0.59 -0.32
C GLY A 42 -4.08 -1.17 1.06
N LEU A 43 -4.71 -2.33 1.28
CA LEU A 43 -4.50 -3.15 2.46
C LEU A 43 -3.50 -4.25 2.12
N ALA A 44 -2.49 -4.41 2.97
CA ALA A 44 -1.45 -5.42 2.82
C ALA A 44 -1.07 -6.02 4.18
N LEU A 45 -0.58 -7.25 4.14
CA LEU A 45 0.01 -7.92 5.30
C LEU A 45 1.52 -7.66 5.29
N VAL A 46 1.92 -6.63 6.04
CA VAL A 46 3.30 -6.16 6.17
C VAL A 46 3.91 -6.74 7.44
N ARG A 47 5.10 -7.33 7.35
CA ARG A 47 5.79 -7.88 8.53
C ARG A 47 6.11 -6.75 9.50
N ARG A 48 5.67 -6.88 10.76
CA ARG A 48 5.74 -5.80 11.77
C ARG A 48 5.10 -4.48 11.32
N GLY A 49 4.05 -4.55 10.49
CA GLY A 49 3.46 -3.35 9.86
C GLY A 49 3.00 -2.27 10.85
N SER A 50 2.50 -2.66 12.02
CA SER A 50 2.07 -1.74 13.09
C SER A 50 3.20 -0.89 13.67
N GLU A 51 4.44 -1.39 13.64
CA GLU A 51 5.64 -0.70 14.13
C GLU A 51 6.29 0.17 13.04
N ARG A 52 5.81 0.06 11.80
CA ARG A 52 6.44 0.60 10.59
C ARG A 52 5.64 1.74 9.94
N HIS A 53 4.68 2.32 10.66
CA HIS A 53 3.93 3.47 10.14
C HIS A 53 4.87 4.62 9.77
N GLY A 54 4.67 5.19 8.57
CA GLY A 54 5.51 6.23 8.00
C GLY A 54 6.63 5.69 7.10
N GLU A 55 6.94 4.40 7.14
CA GLU A 55 7.97 3.77 6.30
C GLU A 55 7.59 3.77 4.82
N GLU A 56 8.55 4.09 3.95
CA GLU A 56 8.41 3.96 2.51
C GLU A 56 8.71 2.53 2.08
N VAL A 57 7.81 1.92 1.31
CA VAL A 57 7.91 0.56 0.78
C VAL A 57 7.83 0.57 -0.73
N GLN A 58 8.26 -0.52 -1.34
CA GLN A 58 8.17 -0.72 -2.79
C GLN A 58 6.99 -1.66 -3.10
N ILE A 59 6.13 -1.23 -4.01
CA ILE A 59 5.01 -2.01 -4.51
C ILE A 59 5.42 -2.53 -5.89
N TRP A 60 5.45 -3.85 -6.04
CA TRP A 60 5.89 -4.50 -7.25
C TRP A 60 4.77 -5.32 -7.89
N ASN A 61 4.56 -5.12 -9.19
CA ASN A 61 3.69 -5.97 -10.01
C ASN A 61 4.56 -6.85 -10.92
N GLY A 62 4.81 -8.09 -10.48
CA GLY A 62 5.63 -9.04 -11.23
C GLY A 62 5.07 -9.45 -12.58
N LEU A 63 3.75 -9.37 -12.77
CA LEU A 63 3.11 -9.67 -14.07
C LEU A 63 3.39 -8.59 -15.12
N ARG A 64 3.72 -7.37 -14.70
CA ARG A 64 3.92 -6.21 -15.59
C ARG A 64 5.32 -5.60 -15.49
N GLY A 65 6.15 -6.07 -14.56
CA GLY A 65 7.46 -5.47 -14.29
C GLY A 65 7.37 -4.03 -13.75
N GLU A 66 6.24 -3.65 -13.16
CA GLU A 66 5.99 -2.27 -12.70
C GLU A 66 6.38 -2.12 -11.23
N PHE A 67 6.98 -0.96 -10.90
CA PHE A 67 7.36 -0.59 -9.54
C PHE A 67 6.73 0.75 -9.16
N MET A 68 6.26 0.84 -7.92
CA MET A 68 5.69 2.04 -7.33
C MET A 68 6.15 2.20 -5.90
N ARG A 69 6.12 3.43 -5.40
CA ARG A 69 6.38 3.71 -3.98
C ARG A 69 5.07 3.74 -3.21
N GLY A 70 5.07 3.13 -2.04
CA GLY A 70 3.98 3.22 -1.07
C GLY A 70 4.50 3.72 0.27
N ARG A 71 3.59 4.15 1.14
CA ARG A 71 3.89 4.44 2.53
C ARG A 71 3.03 3.54 3.41
N VAL A 72 3.64 2.91 4.39
CA VAL A 72 2.91 2.15 5.41
C VAL A 72 2.18 3.16 6.30
N CYS A 73 0.87 3.03 6.42
CA CYS A 73 0.03 3.94 7.20
C CYS A 73 -0.83 3.14 8.19
N ASN A 74 -1.41 3.84 9.15
CA ASN A 74 -2.42 3.23 10.02
C ASN A 74 -3.59 2.71 9.17
N ARG A 75 -4.12 1.53 9.52
CA ARG A 75 -5.30 0.94 8.87
C ARG A 75 -6.50 1.89 8.95
N ASN A 76 -6.64 2.60 10.05
CA ASN A 76 -7.64 3.67 10.17
C ASN A 76 -7.06 4.97 9.58
N PHE A 77 -7.10 5.08 8.25
CA PHE A 77 -6.53 6.23 7.51
C PHE A 77 -7.54 7.36 7.30
N PHE A 78 -8.82 7.15 7.59
CA PHE A 78 -9.89 8.12 7.39
C PHE A 78 -10.79 8.16 8.62
N ASP A 79 -10.93 9.36 9.20
CA ASP A 79 -11.65 9.61 10.46
C ASP A 79 -11.18 8.73 11.64
N PRO A 80 -9.89 8.81 12.02
CA PRO A 80 -9.34 7.99 13.08
C PRO A 80 -10.03 8.19 14.44
N ASP A 81 -10.54 9.39 14.69
CA ASP A 81 -11.15 9.82 15.94
C ASP A 81 -12.68 9.66 15.95
N ASN A 82 -13.28 9.04 14.92
CA ASN A 82 -14.72 8.84 14.76
C ASN A 82 -15.55 10.13 14.86
N THR A 83 -15.00 11.27 14.44
CA THR A 83 -15.67 12.58 14.53
C THR A 83 -16.93 12.68 13.68
N LYS A 84 -17.11 11.77 12.72
CA LYS A 84 -18.27 11.71 11.82
C LYS A 84 -19.31 10.69 12.22
N LEU A 85 -19.11 9.98 13.34
CA LEU A 85 -20.09 9.04 13.86
C LEU A 85 -21.24 9.82 14.51
N ASN A 86 -22.44 9.72 13.93
CA ASN A 86 -23.66 10.25 14.57
C ASN A 86 -24.28 9.14 15.42
N VAL A 87 -24.51 9.41 16.71
CA VAL A 87 -25.20 8.53 17.66
C VAL A 87 -26.68 8.91 17.80
#